data_AF-A0A3G9ITP6-F1
#
_entry.id   AF-A0A3G9ITP6-F1
#
_cell.length_a   1.000
_cell.length_b   1.000
_cell.length_c   1.000
_cell.angle_alpha   90.00
_cell.angle_beta   90.00
_cell.angle_gamma   90.00
#
_symmetry.space_group_name_H-M   'P 1'
#
loop_
_entity.id
_entity.type
_entity.pdbx_description
1 polymer ?
#
loop_
_entity_poly.entity_id
_entity_poly.type
_entity_poly.pdbx_seq_one_letter_code
_entity_poly.pdbx_strand_id
1 'polypeptide(L)'
;MGCRVGGDLRETLANMSHGTGSGYAVVSQVELNRRCVESARLRCVSLTARLLSVASQTGQRIAVAQTPTSPSVTVWARYEAELRAQLERAFAQIEQGASQARQAEVIAVVPNWQPAADWVGESAEEPADDLADGEAEERVRASIGRALDLVARVEDPAHRRRLATLADRALRVLDEDRAQARGHLNTIRSEAQASLRLQSARTLLAKRAEAARHDYADVGGERAQVLRDGLQHVVGQADLDAIEAELTQIRDAATAEADRRYVIEQAAEALRDLGYQIGDEFVPSALEQRTVVRTPNLPGYGVELDFQKKRRRLVTEVVAYTADRRGDLAAEEAFCEHLEALAEKLGDAVALTREQTIEPGAAEVVRISAVEPVAAAVEREAAR
;
A
#
# COMPACT_ATOMS: atom_id res chain seq x y z
N MET A 1 4.34 7.18 4.80
CA MET A 1 4.62 5.80 5.19
C MET A 1 6.04 5.47 4.76
N GLY A 2 6.95 5.22 5.71
CA GLY A 2 8.32 4.82 5.40
C GLY A 2 8.32 3.35 4.97
N CYS A 3 9.13 3.00 3.98
CA CYS A 3 9.44 1.62 3.65
C CYS A 3 10.08 0.97 4.89
N ARG A 4 9.27 0.35 5.74
CA ARG A 4 9.75 -0.50 6.84
C ARG A 4 9.84 -1.91 6.28
N VAL A 5 11.07 -2.34 6.01
CA VAL A 5 11.39 -3.75 5.86
C VAL A 5 11.46 -4.31 7.28
N GLY A 6 10.41 -5.00 7.69
CA GLY A 6 10.32 -5.61 9.01
C GLY A 6 9.49 -6.89 8.92
N GLY A 7 10.15 -8.02 9.19
CA GLY A 7 9.53 -9.33 9.26
C GLY A 7 10.58 -10.39 9.55
N ASP A 8 10.78 -10.68 10.84
CA ASP A 8 11.53 -11.83 11.34
C ASP A 8 11.00 -13.11 10.70
N LEU A 9 11.84 -13.82 9.96
CA LEU A 9 11.56 -15.14 9.39
C LEU A 9 12.47 -16.17 10.05
N ARG A 10 12.23 -16.41 11.34
CA ARG A 10 12.66 -17.66 12.00
C ARG A 10 11.46 -18.59 12.07
N GLU A 11 11.74 -19.85 11.72
CA GLU A 11 10.85 -21.03 11.71
C GLU A 11 9.99 -21.23 10.45
N THR A 12 10.44 -22.14 9.58
CA THR A 12 9.90 -23.52 9.50
C THR A 12 10.76 -24.34 8.53
N LEU A 13 11.56 -25.26 9.08
CA LEU A 13 12.27 -26.32 8.39
C LEU A 13 11.33 -27.51 8.21
N ALA A 14 11.05 -27.90 6.97
CA ALA A 14 10.71 -29.27 6.64
C ALA A 14 10.94 -29.57 5.15
N ASN A 15 11.66 -30.68 4.96
CA ASN A 15 12.01 -31.45 3.76
C ASN A 15 13.22 -30.99 2.92
N MET A 16 14.17 -31.92 2.92
CA MET A 16 15.53 -31.96 2.39
C MET A 16 15.55 -32.39 0.91
N SER A 17 16.56 -31.99 0.14
CA SER A 17 17.57 -32.90 -0.43
C SER A 17 18.69 -32.11 -1.12
N HIS A 18 19.69 -31.79 -0.28
CA HIS A 18 21.10 -31.39 -0.53
C HIS A 18 21.41 -30.11 -1.35
N GLY A 19 22.23 -29.24 -0.73
CA GLY A 19 22.61 -27.90 -1.18
C GLY A 19 22.80 -26.93 0.01
N THR A 20 23.75 -26.00 -0.08
CA THR A 20 23.94 -24.92 0.92
C THR A 20 22.91 -23.83 0.65
N GLY A 21 22.08 -23.53 1.65
CA GLY A 21 20.93 -22.62 1.52
C GLY A 21 21.16 -21.29 2.25
N SER A 22 20.89 -20.19 1.54
CA SER A 22 20.95 -18.83 2.07
C SER A 22 19.66 -18.05 1.80
N GLY A 23 19.10 -17.40 2.81
CA GLY A 23 18.09 -16.36 2.60
C GLY A 23 18.74 -15.14 1.94
N TYR A 24 17.98 -14.38 1.14
CA TYR A 24 18.49 -13.14 0.53
C TYR A 24 17.59 -11.93 0.78
N ALA A 25 18.20 -10.76 0.87
CA ALA A 25 17.53 -9.46 0.88
C ALA A 25 18.32 -8.44 0.05
N VAL A 26 17.61 -7.63 -0.75
CA VAL A 26 18.22 -6.51 -1.47
C VAL A 26 18.57 -5.41 -0.47
N VAL A 27 19.85 -5.05 -0.39
CA VAL A 27 20.37 -3.97 0.48
C VAL A 27 20.92 -2.79 -0.31
N SER A 28 21.02 -2.92 -1.63
CA SER A 28 21.41 -1.82 -2.53
C SER A 28 20.50 -0.61 -2.33
N GLN A 29 21.05 0.45 -1.72
CA GLN A 29 20.31 1.69 -1.52
C GLN A 29 19.94 2.35 -2.86
N VAL A 30 20.76 2.15 -3.89
CA VAL A 30 20.50 2.65 -5.24
C VAL A 30 19.25 2.01 -5.83
N GLU A 31 19.14 0.68 -5.77
CA GLU A 31 17.99 -0.04 -6.29
C GLU A 31 16.72 0.24 -5.48
N LEU A 32 16.82 0.23 -4.16
CA LEU A 32 15.71 0.57 -3.28
C LEU A 32 15.21 2.01 -3.54
N ASN A 33 16.12 2.97 -3.72
CA ASN A 33 15.76 4.35 -4.07
C ASN A 33 15.10 4.44 -5.45
N ARG A 34 15.64 3.74 -6.46
CA ARG A 34 15.07 3.72 -7.82
C ARG A 34 13.62 3.26 -7.78
N ARG A 35 13.33 2.13 -7.12
CA ARG A 35 11.97 1.60 -6.96
C ARG A 35 11.05 2.55 -6.20
N CYS A 36 11.54 3.12 -5.09
CA CYS A 36 10.77 4.09 -4.31
C CYS A 36 10.37 5.31 -5.15
N VAL A 37 11.28 5.82 -5.99
CA VAL A 37 11.03 6.94 -6.91
C VAL A 37 10.02 6.55 -7.99
N GLU A 38 10.13 5.36 -8.58
CA GLU A 38 9.17 4.87 -9.58
C GLU A 38 7.76 4.73 -9.00
N SER A 39 7.61 4.11 -7.82
CA SER A 39 6.31 4.05 -7.15
C SER A 39 5.77 5.44 -6.81
N ALA A 40 6.62 6.34 -6.28
CA ALA A 40 6.21 7.70 -5.95
C ALA A 40 5.76 8.50 -7.19
N ARG A 41 6.42 8.31 -8.34
CA ARG A 41 6.00 8.89 -9.63
C ARG A 41 4.58 8.50 -9.99
N LEU A 42 4.26 7.20 -9.93
CA LEU A 42 2.93 6.70 -10.26
C LEU A 42 1.84 7.24 -9.31
N ARG A 43 2.12 7.29 -8.01
CA ARG A 43 1.21 7.91 -7.03
C ARG A 43 1.02 9.41 -7.29
N CYS A 44 2.10 10.14 -7.59
CA CYS A 44 2.01 11.57 -7.90
C CYS A 44 1.20 11.83 -9.18
N VAL A 45 1.37 11.02 -10.22
CA VAL A 45 0.55 11.11 -11.44
C VAL A 45 -0.94 10.93 -11.13
N SER A 46 -1.28 9.94 -10.32
CA SER A 46 -2.65 9.70 -9.86
C SER A 46 -3.22 10.89 -9.06
N LEU A 47 -2.44 11.45 -8.13
CA LEU A 47 -2.84 12.62 -7.34
C LEU A 47 -3.00 13.87 -8.20
N THR A 48 -2.10 14.11 -9.17
CA THR A 48 -2.20 15.23 -10.11
C THR A 48 -3.45 15.12 -10.98
N ALA A 49 -3.75 13.94 -11.53
CA ALA A 49 -4.97 13.72 -12.30
C ALA A 49 -6.23 14.02 -11.47
N ARG A 50 -6.22 13.64 -10.19
CA ARG A 50 -7.33 13.94 -9.28
C ARG A 50 -7.45 15.43 -8.95
N LEU A 51 -6.35 16.13 -8.71
CA LEU A 51 -6.35 17.58 -8.52
C LEU A 51 -6.98 18.30 -9.71
N LEU A 52 -6.59 17.92 -10.94
CA LEU A 52 -7.15 18.50 -12.17
C LEU A 52 -8.64 18.20 -12.32
N SER A 53 -9.06 16.97 -11.97
CA SER A 53 -10.48 16.61 -11.94
C SER A 53 -11.26 17.48 -10.94
N VAL A 54 -10.77 17.65 -9.72
CA VAL A 54 -11.41 18.50 -8.70
C VAL A 54 -11.45 19.97 -9.16
N ALA A 55 -10.35 20.50 -9.70
CA ALA A 55 -10.28 21.85 -10.26
C ALA A 55 -11.34 22.09 -11.34
N SER A 56 -11.55 21.10 -12.23
CA SER A 56 -12.57 21.17 -13.27
C SER A 56 -14.00 21.18 -12.71
N GLN A 57 -14.25 20.44 -11.63
CA GLN A 57 -15.57 20.37 -10.99
C GLN A 57 -15.91 21.64 -10.23
N THR A 58 -14.91 22.29 -9.63
CA THR A 58 -15.08 23.52 -8.83
C THR A 58 -14.89 24.80 -9.63
N GLY A 59 -14.41 24.72 -10.87
CA GLY A 59 -14.03 25.89 -11.67
C GLY A 59 -12.80 26.64 -11.12
N GLN A 60 -12.07 26.04 -10.17
CA GLN A 60 -10.89 26.64 -9.57
C GLN A 60 -9.66 26.47 -10.45
N ARG A 61 -8.76 27.47 -10.43
CA ARG A 61 -7.42 27.34 -11.00
C ARG A 61 -6.49 26.80 -9.93
N ILE A 62 -6.10 25.52 -10.06
CA ILE A 62 -5.07 24.91 -9.24
C ILE A 62 -3.74 24.98 -9.99
N ALA A 63 -2.75 25.64 -9.41
CA ALA A 63 -1.39 25.63 -9.91
C ALA A 63 -0.68 24.34 -9.49
N VAL A 64 -0.61 23.37 -10.41
CA VAL A 64 0.16 22.14 -10.18
C VAL A 64 1.65 22.49 -10.32
N ALA A 65 2.43 22.24 -9.27
CA ALA A 65 3.87 22.43 -9.29
C ALA A 65 4.53 21.55 -10.36
N GLN A 66 5.66 21.99 -10.90
CA GLN A 66 6.38 21.21 -11.91
C GLN A 66 6.81 19.86 -11.34
N THR A 67 6.57 18.80 -12.11
CA THR A 67 6.95 17.44 -11.72
C THR A 67 8.46 17.35 -11.55
N PRO A 68 8.97 16.84 -10.41
CA PRO A 68 10.40 16.70 -10.20
C PRO A 68 11.06 15.79 -11.25
N THR A 69 12.29 16.11 -11.65
CA THR A 69 13.14 15.22 -12.46
C THR A 69 14.22 14.53 -11.63
N SER A 70 14.32 14.86 -10.33
CA SER A 70 15.33 14.34 -9.41
C SER A 70 15.19 12.83 -9.18
N PRO A 71 16.31 12.09 -9.00
CA PRO A 71 16.31 10.71 -8.51
C PRO A 71 16.18 10.62 -6.98
N SER A 72 16.00 11.74 -6.27
CA SER A 72 15.93 11.75 -4.80
C SER A 72 14.55 11.36 -4.27
N VAL A 73 14.51 10.34 -3.42
CA VAL A 73 13.30 9.89 -2.70
C VAL A 73 12.69 11.02 -1.87
N THR A 74 13.52 11.88 -1.23
CA THR A 74 13.02 12.96 -0.38
C THR A 74 12.32 14.06 -1.18
N VAL A 75 12.80 14.33 -2.39
CA VAL A 75 12.16 15.30 -3.31
C VAL A 75 10.78 14.79 -3.74
N TRP A 76 10.68 13.52 -4.13
CA TRP A 76 9.42 12.90 -4.50
C TRP A 76 8.44 12.81 -3.34
N ALA A 77 8.90 12.45 -2.14
CA ALA A 77 8.05 12.42 -0.94
C ALA A 77 7.49 13.80 -0.59
N ARG A 78 8.31 14.86 -0.72
CA ARG A 78 7.85 16.24 -0.51
C ARG A 78 6.81 16.66 -1.54
N TYR A 79 7.05 16.34 -2.81
CA TYR A 79 6.12 16.63 -3.89
C TYR A 79 4.78 15.90 -3.69
N GLU A 80 4.82 14.61 -3.32
CA GLU A 80 3.62 13.82 -3.02
C GLU A 80 2.82 14.43 -1.85
N ALA A 81 3.49 14.83 -0.77
CA ALA A 81 2.85 15.48 0.37
C ALA A 81 2.22 16.83 0.00
N GLU A 82 2.89 17.61 -0.86
CA GLU A 82 2.36 18.87 -1.37
C GLU A 82 1.07 18.66 -2.18
N LEU A 83 1.03 17.66 -3.07
CA LEU A 83 -0.17 17.32 -3.84
C LEU A 83 -1.33 16.89 -2.93
N ARG A 84 -1.07 16.08 -1.90
CA ARG A 84 -2.09 15.68 -0.91
C ARG A 84 -2.64 16.90 -0.16
N ALA A 85 -1.76 17.79 0.30
CA ALA A 85 -2.17 19.02 0.99
C ALA A 85 -2.96 19.98 0.07
N GLN A 86 -2.70 19.98 -1.24
CA GLN A 86 -3.51 20.72 -2.20
C GLN A 86 -4.92 20.09 -2.35
N LEU A 87 -5.02 18.76 -2.42
CA LEU A 87 -6.31 18.07 -2.50
C LEU A 87 -7.15 18.32 -1.25
N GLU A 88 -6.55 18.20 -0.08
CA GLU A 88 -7.24 18.46 1.20
C GLU A 88 -7.79 19.88 1.26
N ARG A 89 -7.02 20.88 0.82
CA ARG A 89 -7.47 22.27 0.74
C ARG A 89 -8.63 22.45 -0.25
N ALA A 90 -8.55 21.83 -1.42
CA ALA A 90 -9.62 21.89 -2.41
C ALA A 90 -10.93 21.27 -1.88
N PHE A 91 -10.85 20.09 -1.24
CA PHE A 91 -12.02 19.46 -0.62
C PHE A 91 -12.58 20.27 0.56
N ALA A 92 -11.73 20.88 1.38
CA ALA A 92 -12.17 21.75 2.46
C ALA A 92 -12.96 22.95 1.94
N GLN A 93 -12.56 23.53 0.80
CA GLN A 93 -13.28 24.64 0.17
C GLN A 93 -14.64 24.22 -0.40
N ILE A 94 -14.72 23.04 -1.03
CA ILE A 94 -15.99 22.45 -1.49
C ILE A 94 -16.93 22.26 -0.30
N GLU A 95 -16.43 21.66 0.78
CA GLU A 95 -17.22 21.41 1.98
C GLU A 95 -17.69 22.69 2.65
N GLN A 96 -16.85 23.73 2.67
CA GLN A 96 -17.24 25.05 3.17
C GLN A 96 -18.39 25.64 2.37
N GLY A 97 -18.33 25.58 1.03
CA GLY A 97 -19.41 26.04 0.16
C GLY A 97 -20.70 25.24 0.35
N ALA A 98 -20.59 23.90 0.46
CA ALA A 98 -21.73 23.04 0.75
C ALA A 98 -22.34 23.35 2.12
N SER A 99 -21.52 23.59 3.14
CA SER A 99 -21.96 23.97 4.48
C SER A 99 -22.75 25.27 4.49
N GLN A 100 -22.27 26.30 3.79
CA GLN A 100 -22.97 27.58 3.65
C GLN A 100 -24.33 27.41 2.95
N ALA A 101 -24.39 26.60 1.90
CA ALA A 101 -25.65 26.30 1.21
C ALA A 101 -26.66 25.60 2.14
N ARG A 102 -26.20 24.63 2.94
CA ARG A 102 -27.05 23.93 3.93
C ARG A 102 -27.56 24.87 5.02
N GLN A 103 -26.73 25.79 5.51
CA GLN A 103 -27.15 26.81 6.47
C GLN A 103 -28.22 27.74 5.87
N ALA A 104 -28.03 28.20 4.63
CA ALA A 104 -29.00 29.06 3.95
C ALA A 104 -30.38 28.38 3.81
N GLU A 105 -30.41 27.07 3.57
CA GLU A 105 -31.68 26.32 3.55
C GLU A 105 -32.38 26.27 4.91
N VAL A 106 -31.64 26.13 6.00
CA VAL A 106 -32.23 26.12 7.35
C VAL A 106 -32.75 27.51 7.70
N ILE A 107 -32.01 28.59 7.37
CA ILE A 107 -32.45 29.99 7.56
C ILE A 107 -33.75 30.25 6.78
N ALA A 108 -33.90 29.69 5.58
CA ALA A 108 -35.13 29.85 4.80
C ALA A 108 -36.36 29.23 5.48
N VAL A 109 -36.18 28.20 6.33
CA VAL A 109 -37.26 27.56 7.10
C VAL A 109 -37.45 28.24 8.47
N VAL A 110 -36.36 28.68 9.10
CA VAL A 110 -36.35 29.33 10.42
C VAL A 110 -35.65 30.69 10.32
N PRO A 111 -36.35 31.77 9.90
CA PRO A 111 -35.72 33.05 9.56
C PRO A 111 -34.99 33.74 10.74
N ASN A 112 -35.42 33.45 11.97
CA ASN A 112 -34.87 34.06 13.18
C ASN A 112 -33.69 33.27 13.76
N TRP A 113 -33.28 32.16 13.14
CA TRP A 113 -32.11 31.40 13.57
C TRP A 113 -30.83 32.03 13.00
N GLN A 114 -29.83 32.20 13.87
CA GLN A 114 -28.48 32.59 13.50
C GLN A 114 -27.52 31.45 13.88
N PRO A 115 -26.63 31.02 12.97
CA PRO A 115 -25.65 30.00 13.28
C PRO A 115 -24.71 30.48 14.40
N ALA A 116 -24.44 29.62 15.38
CA ALA A 116 -23.43 29.94 16.39
C ALA A 116 -22.02 29.90 15.76
N ALA A 117 -21.22 30.95 15.94
CA ALA A 117 -19.87 31.03 15.37
C ALA A 117 -18.90 30.00 15.97
N ASP A 118 -19.09 29.61 17.24
CA ASP A 118 -18.03 28.94 18.04
C ASP A 118 -18.51 27.68 18.81
N TRP A 119 -19.65 27.07 18.46
CA TRP A 119 -20.13 25.93 19.26
C TRP A 119 -19.36 24.63 18.94
N VAL A 120 -18.39 24.32 19.80
CA VAL A 120 -17.78 22.98 19.93
C VAL A 120 -18.64 22.19 20.91
N GLY A 121 -19.16 21.06 20.47
CA GLY A 121 -20.14 20.27 21.21
C GLY A 121 -19.61 19.79 22.56
N GLU A 122 -19.86 20.56 23.61
CA GLU A 122 -19.76 20.12 24.99
C GLU A 122 -21.12 20.22 25.67
N SER A 123 -21.46 19.13 26.36
CA SER A 123 -22.66 18.95 27.14
C SER A 123 -22.85 20.11 28.11
N ALA A 124 -23.84 20.96 27.83
CA ALA A 124 -24.42 21.77 28.89
C ALA A 124 -25.15 20.80 29.83
N GLU A 125 -24.55 20.51 30.98
CA GLU A 125 -25.24 19.91 32.11
C GLU A 125 -26.51 20.71 32.39
N GLU A 126 -27.67 20.04 32.47
CA GLU A 126 -28.92 20.67 32.89
C GLU A 126 -28.80 21.02 34.38
N PRO A 127 -28.80 22.31 34.79
CA PRO A 127 -28.90 22.66 36.20
C PRO A 127 -30.36 22.52 36.66
N ALA A 128 -30.50 22.24 37.96
CA ALA A 128 -31.74 21.92 38.66
C ALA A 128 -32.94 22.86 38.40
N ASP A 129 -34.14 22.30 38.60
CA ASP A 129 -35.47 22.82 38.22
C ASP A 129 -35.95 24.13 38.89
N ASP A 130 -35.12 24.81 39.70
CA ASP A 130 -35.52 26.01 40.47
C ASP A 130 -35.17 27.33 39.76
N LEU A 131 -35.51 27.46 38.47
CA LEU A 131 -35.24 28.68 37.69
C LEU A 131 -36.54 29.40 37.33
N ALA A 132 -36.49 30.73 37.29
CA ALA A 132 -37.63 31.55 36.93
C ALA A 132 -38.14 31.18 35.52
N ASP A 133 -39.45 31.26 35.29
CA ASP A 133 -40.07 30.76 34.06
C ASP A 133 -39.47 31.34 32.77
N GLY A 134 -39.04 32.61 32.78
CA GLY A 134 -38.36 33.25 31.65
C GLY A 134 -36.98 32.66 31.35
N GLU A 135 -36.20 32.32 32.38
CA GLU A 135 -34.87 31.71 32.20
C GLU A 135 -34.97 30.26 31.73
N ALA A 136 -36.05 29.55 32.09
CA ALA A 136 -36.34 28.21 31.58
C ALA A 136 -36.70 28.24 30.09
N GLU A 137 -37.49 29.23 29.66
CA GLU A 137 -37.88 29.42 28.25
C GLU A 137 -36.69 29.78 27.36
N GLU A 138 -35.89 30.76 27.77
CA GLU A 138 -34.68 31.17 27.04
C GLU A 138 -33.69 30.02 26.85
N ARG A 139 -33.54 29.14 27.85
CA ARG A 139 -32.69 27.95 27.74
C ARG A 139 -33.21 26.94 26.72
N VAL A 140 -34.52 26.72 26.66
CA VAL A 140 -35.12 25.83 25.64
C VAL A 140 -34.96 26.45 24.26
N ARG A 141 -35.21 27.76 24.11
CA ARG A 141 -34.98 28.52 22.86
C ARG A 141 -33.53 28.40 22.39
N ALA A 142 -32.56 28.60 23.29
CA ALA A 142 -31.13 28.43 23.00
C ALA A 142 -30.79 26.97 22.62
N SER A 143 -31.43 25.98 23.26
CA SER A 143 -31.24 24.57 22.94
C SER A 143 -31.80 24.19 21.56
N ILE A 144 -32.92 24.80 21.16
CA ILE A 144 -33.45 24.66 19.80
C ILE A 144 -32.49 25.30 18.79
N GLY A 145 -31.90 26.47 19.10
CA GLY A 145 -30.84 27.07 18.29
C GLY A 145 -29.65 26.13 18.06
N ARG A 146 -29.14 25.49 19.12
CA ARG A 146 -28.08 24.46 19.01
C ARG A 146 -28.51 23.23 18.22
N ALA A 147 -29.77 22.83 18.34
CA ALA A 147 -30.30 21.71 17.55
C ALA A 147 -30.35 22.08 16.05
N LEU A 148 -30.67 23.33 15.72
CA LEU A 148 -30.61 23.84 14.34
C LEU A 148 -29.19 23.86 13.78
N ASP A 149 -28.16 24.13 14.60
CA ASP A 149 -26.76 23.98 14.18
C ASP A 149 -26.44 22.53 13.78
N LEU A 150 -26.97 21.53 14.50
CA LEU A 150 -26.83 20.12 14.12
C LEU A 150 -27.59 19.81 12.82
N VAL A 151 -28.81 20.33 12.67
CA VAL A 151 -29.64 20.14 11.47
C VAL A 151 -28.96 20.73 10.22
N ALA A 152 -28.32 21.89 10.33
CA ALA A 152 -27.59 22.51 9.23
C ALA A 152 -26.39 21.67 8.73
N ARG A 153 -25.90 20.73 9.55
CA ARG A 153 -24.81 19.82 9.18
C ARG A 153 -25.32 18.53 8.50
N VAL A 154 -26.61 18.23 8.59
CA VAL A 154 -27.20 17.05 7.93
C VAL A 154 -27.14 17.23 6.42
N GLU A 155 -26.52 16.29 5.71
CA GLU A 155 -26.37 16.33 4.24
C GLU A 155 -27.70 16.14 3.47
N ASP A 156 -28.56 15.22 3.89
CA ASP A 156 -29.84 14.93 3.23
C ASP A 156 -30.79 16.15 3.27
N PRO A 157 -31.12 16.76 2.11
CA PRO A 157 -31.98 17.94 2.06
C PRO A 157 -33.40 17.69 2.57
N ALA A 158 -33.97 16.52 2.31
CA ALA A 158 -35.33 16.21 2.72
C ALA A 158 -35.41 16.06 4.24
N HIS A 159 -34.46 15.31 4.82
CA HIS A 159 -34.36 15.15 6.26
C HIS A 159 -34.04 16.46 6.97
N ARG A 160 -33.08 17.24 6.45
CA ARG A 160 -32.74 18.58 6.96
C ARG A 160 -33.95 19.52 7.00
N ARG A 161 -34.71 19.61 5.90
CA ARG A 161 -35.93 20.43 5.85
C ARG A 161 -37.00 19.97 6.85
N ARG A 162 -37.24 18.66 6.95
CA ARG A 162 -38.18 18.09 7.94
C ARG A 162 -37.80 18.48 9.36
N LEU A 163 -36.54 18.33 9.74
CA LEU A 163 -36.05 18.69 11.08
C LEU A 163 -36.10 20.20 11.34
N ALA A 164 -35.78 21.03 10.35
CA ALA A 164 -35.90 22.48 10.45
C ALA A 164 -37.37 22.92 10.64
N THR A 165 -38.32 22.30 9.93
CA THR A 165 -39.76 22.56 10.12
C THR A 165 -40.23 22.13 11.53
N LEU A 166 -39.70 21.02 12.06
CA LEU A 166 -40.00 20.60 13.42
C LEU A 166 -39.44 21.58 14.46
N ALA A 167 -38.26 22.16 14.21
CA ALA A 167 -37.67 23.19 15.05
C ALA A 167 -38.48 24.50 15.02
N ASP A 168 -38.95 24.94 13.86
CA ASP A 168 -39.87 26.09 13.74
C ASP A 168 -41.15 25.86 14.56
N ARG A 169 -41.74 24.67 14.48
CA ARG A 169 -42.90 24.30 15.31
C ARG A 169 -42.58 24.32 16.81
N ALA A 170 -41.40 23.81 17.21
CA ALA A 170 -40.97 23.84 18.61
C ALA A 170 -40.82 25.27 19.13
N LEU A 171 -40.32 26.19 18.31
CA LEU A 171 -40.20 27.61 18.68
C LEU A 171 -41.56 28.29 18.83
N ARG A 172 -42.52 27.98 17.96
CA ARG A 172 -43.88 28.58 18.02
C ARG A 172 -44.68 28.10 19.24
N VAL A 173 -44.54 26.84 19.62
CA VAL A 173 -45.27 26.24 20.74
C VAL A 173 -44.58 26.50 22.08
N LEU A 174 -43.33 27.00 22.09
CA LEU A 174 -42.56 27.20 23.32
C LEU A 174 -43.27 28.08 24.35
N ASP A 175 -43.95 29.12 23.89
CA ASP A 175 -44.65 30.09 24.74
C ASP A 175 -45.99 29.52 25.27
N GLU A 176 -46.52 28.46 24.65
CA GLU A 176 -47.82 27.85 24.95
C GLU A 176 -47.69 26.53 25.73
N ASP A 177 -46.79 25.63 25.31
CA ASP A 177 -46.54 24.32 25.90
C ASP A 177 -45.03 23.97 25.85
N ARG A 178 -44.34 24.31 26.94
CA ARG A 178 -42.91 24.03 27.13
C ARG A 178 -42.60 22.53 27.09
N ALA A 179 -43.50 21.68 27.58
CA ALA A 179 -43.27 20.24 27.60
C ALA A 179 -43.32 19.66 26.18
N GLN A 180 -44.27 20.11 25.36
CA GLN A 180 -44.33 19.78 23.94
C GLN A 180 -43.10 20.28 23.18
N ALA A 181 -42.66 21.53 23.41
CA ALA A 181 -41.45 22.07 22.79
C ALA A 181 -40.19 21.27 23.15
N ARG A 182 -40.05 20.84 24.43
CA ARG A 182 -38.99 19.92 24.86
C ARG A 182 -39.08 18.56 24.17
N GLY A 183 -40.28 18.01 23.99
CA GLY A 183 -40.51 16.78 23.23
C GLY A 183 -40.00 16.88 21.79
N HIS A 184 -40.34 17.96 21.09
CA HIS A 184 -39.84 18.22 19.74
C HIS A 184 -38.31 18.38 19.70
N LEU A 185 -37.73 19.12 20.65
CA LEU A 185 -36.27 19.27 20.79
C LEU A 185 -35.56 17.92 20.90
N ASN A 186 -36.08 17.01 21.73
CA ASN A 186 -35.49 15.68 21.91
C ASN A 186 -35.53 14.85 20.63
N THR A 187 -36.64 14.90 19.88
CA THR A 187 -36.75 14.26 18.55
C THR A 187 -35.73 14.84 17.57
N ILE A 188 -35.61 16.18 17.49
CA ILE A 188 -34.67 16.84 16.58
C ILE A 188 -33.23 16.41 16.91
N ARG A 189 -32.83 16.45 18.19
CA ARG A 189 -31.48 16.06 18.62
C ARG A 189 -31.18 14.60 18.29
N SER A 190 -32.11 13.70 18.60
CA SER A 190 -31.94 12.26 18.36
C SER A 190 -31.76 11.95 16.87
N GLU A 191 -32.67 12.45 16.02
CA GLU A 191 -32.64 12.20 14.57
C GLU A 191 -31.44 12.86 13.89
N ALA A 192 -31.11 14.11 14.25
CA ALA A 192 -29.94 14.80 13.72
C ALA A 192 -28.64 14.09 14.09
N GLN A 193 -28.48 13.67 15.35
CA GLN A 193 -27.29 12.94 15.80
C GLN A 193 -27.15 11.59 15.12
N ALA A 194 -28.25 10.84 14.94
CA ALA A 194 -28.24 9.57 14.22
C ALA A 194 -27.78 9.77 12.77
N SER A 195 -28.31 10.79 12.09
CA SER A 195 -27.92 11.14 10.72
C SER A 195 -26.45 11.54 10.62
N LEU A 196 -25.96 12.38 11.54
CA LEU A 196 -24.57 12.83 11.56
C LEU A 196 -23.59 11.68 11.84
N ARG A 197 -23.96 10.71 12.67
CA ARG A 197 -23.15 9.50 12.90
C ARG A 197 -23.05 8.63 11.63
N LEU A 198 -24.14 8.47 10.90
CA LEU A 198 -24.13 7.73 9.64
C LEU A 198 -23.31 8.45 8.56
N GLN A 199 -23.47 9.77 8.46
CA GLN A 199 -22.69 10.61 7.54
C GLN A 199 -21.21 10.58 7.87
N SER A 200 -20.83 10.71 9.15
CA SER A 200 -19.41 10.66 9.54
C SER A 200 -18.76 9.32 9.20
N ALA A 201 -19.45 8.21 9.44
CA ALA A 201 -18.97 6.88 9.06
C ALA A 201 -18.77 6.76 7.54
N ARG A 202 -19.73 7.23 6.74
CA ARG A 202 -19.63 7.25 5.26
C ARG A 202 -18.49 8.14 4.77
N THR A 203 -18.33 9.32 5.34
CA THR A 203 -17.26 10.26 4.96
C THR A 203 -15.88 9.71 5.32
N LEU A 204 -15.73 9.05 6.47
CA LEU A 204 -14.47 8.37 6.83
C LEU A 204 -14.16 7.24 5.85
N LEU A 205 -15.15 6.42 5.50
CA LEU A 205 -14.99 5.34 4.53
C LEU A 205 -14.60 5.87 3.15
N ALA A 206 -15.31 6.89 2.66
CA ALA A 206 -15.03 7.51 1.36
C ALA A 206 -13.63 8.14 1.31
N LYS A 207 -13.20 8.82 2.38
CA LYS A 207 -11.85 9.39 2.48
C LYS A 207 -10.77 8.30 2.44
N ARG A 208 -10.99 7.18 3.14
CA ARG A 208 -10.03 6.07 3.15
C ARG A 208 -9.99 5.35 1.80
N ALA A 209 -11.14 5.08 1.19
CA ALA A 209 -11.22 4.50 -0.14
C ALA A 209 -10.51 5.37 -1.20
N GLU A 210 -10.70 6.69 -1.14
CA GLU A 210 -10.00 7.63 -2.02
C GLU A 210 -8.48 7.64 -1.76
N ALA A 211 -8.05 7.65 -0.49
CA ALA A 211 -6.64 7.55 -0.15
C ALA A 211 -6.01 6.26 -0.69
N ALA A 212 -6.69 5.12 -0.54
CA ALA A 212 -6.25 3.83 -1.05
C ALA A 212 -6.05 3.85 -2.58
N ARG A 213 -6.90 4.54 -3.36
CA ARG A 213 -6.74 4.65 -4.81
C ARG A 213 -5.42 5.29 -5.22
N HIS A 214 -4.97 6.28 -4.44
CA HIS A 214 -3.70 6.96 -4.67
C HIS A 214 -2.54 6.16 -4.10
N ASP A 215 -2.71 5.56 -2.92
CA ASP A 215 -1.67 4.78 -2.26
C ASP A 215 -1.30 3.52 -3.05
N TYR A 216 -2.25 2.90 -3.76
CA TYR A 216 -2.04 1.70 -4.59
C TYR A 216 -1.95 1.97 -6.10
N ALA A 217 -1.71 3.22 -6.50
CA ALA A 217 -1.57 3.59 -7.91
C ALA A 217 -0.36 2.95 -8.60
N ASP A 218 0.65 2.53 -7.83
CA ASP A 218 1.86 1.87 -8.32
C ASP A 218 1.72 0.36 -8.52
N VAL A 219 0.63 -0.25 -8.06
CA VAL A 219 0.43 -1.71 -8.15
C VAL A 219 -0.03 -2.11 -9.55
N GLY A 220 0.80 -2.77 -10.34
CA GLY A 220 0.45 -3.19 -11.71
C GLY A 220 -0.46 -4.42 -11.79
N GLY A 221 -1.04 -4.66 -12.98
CA GLY A 221 -1.76 -5.89 -13.33
C GLY A 221 -3.28 -5.73 -13.47
N GLU A 222 -3.89 -6.63 -14.25
CA GLU A 222 -5.34 -6.62 -14.55
C GLU A 222 -6.17 -6.73 -13.27
N ARG A 223 -5.83 -7.68 -12.38
CA ARG A 223 -6.51 -7.84 -11.10
C ARG A 223 -6.40 -6.61 -10.20
N ALA A 224 -5.23 -5.98 -10.12
CA ALA A 224 -5.03 -4.77 -9.34
C ALA A 224 -5.85 -3.58 -9.90
N GLN A 225 -6.01 -3.51 -11.23
CA GLN A 225 -6.86 -2.50 -11.86
C GLN A 225 -8.33 -2.68 -11.48
N VAL A 226 -8.85 -3.91 -11.54
CA VAL A 226 -10.23 -4.22 -11.12
C VAL A 226 -10.47 -3.82 -9.66
N LEU A 227 -9.52 -4.11 -8.76
CA LEU A 227 -9.61 -3.75 -7.35
C LEU A 227 -9.59 -2.23 -7.13
N ARG A 228 -8.72 -1.50 -7.84
CA ARG A 228 -8.67 -0.04 -7.78
C ARG A 228 -9.93 0.64 -8.30
N ASP A 229 -10.54 0.09 -9.36
CA ASP A 229 -11.81 0.58 -9.87
C ASP A 229 -12.94 0.28 -8.87
N GLY A 230 -12.88 -0.88 -8.21
CA GLY A 230 -13.78 -1.27 -7.12
C GLY A 230 -13.78 -0.30 -5.94
N LEU A 231 -12.67 0.36 -5.62
CA LEU A 231 -12.59 1.36 -4.54
C LEU A 231 -13.58 2.52 -4.71
N GLN A 232 -14.04 2.81 -5.94
CA GLN A 232 -15.05 3.84 -6.20
C GLN A 232 -16.46 3.47 -5.73
N HIS A 233 -16.72 2.18 -5.52
CA HIS A 233 -18.04 1.63 -5.24
C HIS A 233 -18.14 0.99 -3.84
N VAL A 234 -17.11 1.17 -3.02
CA VAL A 234 -17.08 0.64 -1.65
C VAL A 234 -18.15 1.32 -0.79
N VAL A 235 -19.02 0.51 -0.21
CA VAL A 235 -20.11 0.96 0.67
C VAL A 235 -19.92 0.52 2.12
N GLY A 236 -19.06 -0.48 2.35
CA GLY A 236 -18.78 -1.07 3.65
C GLY A 236 -17.29 -1.11 4.01
N GLN A 237 -17.01 -1.07 5.31
CA GLN A 237 -15.66 -1.15 5.85
C GLN A 237 -14.98 -2.49 5.53
N ALA A 238 -15.72 -3.59 5.61
CA ALA A 238 -15.20 -4.94 5.31
C ALA A 238 -14.75 -5.08 3.85
N ASP A 239 -15.50 -4.49 2.91
CA ASP A 239 -15.14 -4.51 1.48
C ASP A 239 -13.85 -3.72 1.23
N LEU A 240 -13.70 -2.56 1.89
CA LEU A 240 -12.48 -1.77 1.81
C LEU A 240 -11.27 -2.55 2.33
N ASP A 241 -11.40 -3.14 3.52
CA ASP A 241 -10.32 -3.91 4.14
C ASP A 241 -9.92 -5.12 3.28
N ALA A 242 -10.89 -5.80 2.67
CA ALA A 242 -10.63 -6.91 1.74
C ALA A 242 -9.89 -6.46 0.48
N ILE A 243 -10.30 -5.35 -0.13
CA ILE A 243 -9.63 -4.79 -1.32
C ILE A 243 -8.20 -4.35 -0.98
N GLU A 244 -8.00 -3.65 0.14
CA GLU A 244 -6.67 -3.20 0.57
C GLU A 244 -5.74 -4.38 0.89
N ALA A 245 -6.26 -5.43 1.53
CA ALA A 245 -5.50 -6.65 1.81
C ALA A 245 -5.05 -7.33 0.51
N GLU A 246 -5.93 -7.44 -0.48
CA GLU A 246 -5.58 -8.06 -1.76
C GLU A 246 -4.59 -7.21 -2.56
N LEU A 247 -4.76 -5.88 -2.59
CA LEU A 247 -3.79 -4.97 -3.23
C LEU A 247 -2.41 -5.03 -2.55
N THR A 248 -2.38 -5.18 -1.22
CA THR A 248 -1.13 -5.39 -0.46
C THR A 248 -0.47 -6.69 -0.87
N GLN A 249 -1.21 -7.80 -0.95
CA GLN A 249 -0.67 -9.08 -1.40
C GLN A 249 -0.09 -9.01 -2.82
N ILE A 250 -0.75 -8.30 -3.74
CA ILE A 250 -0.25 -8.11 -5.11
C ILE A 250 1.05 -7.30 -5.09
N ARG A 251 1.11 -6.21 -4.31
CA ARG A 251 2.32 -5.40 -4.15
C ARG A 251 3.48 -6.21 -3.57
N ASP A 252 3.23 -6.99 -2.53
CA ASP A 252 4.24 -7.81 -1.87
C ASP A 252 4.78 -8.90 -2.82
N ALA A 253 3.90 -9.53 -3.59
CA ALA A 253 4.29 -10.50 -4.61
C ALA A 253 5.13 -9.86 -5.73
N ALA A 254 4.74 -8.66 -6.20
CA ALA A 254 5.50 -7.92 -7.20
C ALA A 254 6.88 -7.49 -6.69
N THR A 255 6.95 -7.05 -5.42
CA THR A 255 8.21 -6.68 -4.76
C THR A 255 9.12 -7.89 -4.61
N ALA A 256 8.59 -9.03 -4.15
CA ALA A 256 9.35 -10.27 -4.01
C ALA A 256 9.91 -10.76 -5.37
N GLU A 257 9.12 -10.63 -6.43
CA GLU A 257 9.58 -10.98 -7.78
C GLU A 257 10.65 -10.01 -8.31
N ALA A 258 10.53 -8.71 -8.02
CA ALA A 258 11.55 -7.72 -8.36
C ALA A 258 12.85 -7.95 -7.57
N ASP A 259 12.77 -8.29 -6.29
CA ASP A 259 13.92 -8.69 -5.47
C ASP A 259 14.61 -9.91 -6.06
N ARG A 260 13.83 -10.95 -6.39
CA ARG A 260 14.35 -12.19 -7.00
C ARG A 260 15.12 -11.88 -8.28
N ARG A 261 14.55 -11.09 -9.20
CA ARG A 261 15.20 -10.74 -10.47
C ARG A 261 16.50 -9.97 -10.26
N TYR A 262 16.50 -8.98 -9.37
CA TYR A 262 17.70 -8.22 -9.06
C TYR A 262 18.80 -9.12 -8.48
N VAL A 263 18.45 -10.02 -7.56
CA VAL A 263 19.42 -10.96 -6.97
C VAL A 263 19.99 -11.92 -8.02
N ILE A 264 19.16 -12.40 -8.95
CA ILE A 264 19.60 -13.21 -10.08
C ILE A 264 20.59 -12.44 -10.95
N GLU A 265 20.28 -11.20 -11.32
CA GLU A 265 21.15 -10.34 -12.13
C GLU A 265 22.51 -10.10 -11.44
N GLN A 266 22.49 -9.76 -10.15
CA GLN A 266 23.71 -9.53 -9.35
C GLN A 266 24.52 -10.80 -9.14
N ALA A 267 23.87 -11.95 -8.92
CA ALA A 267 24.57 -13.24 -8.82
C ALA A 267 25.25 -13.63 -10.14
N ALA A 268 24.60 -13.37 -11.28
CA ALA A 268 25.23 -13.57 -12.58
C ALA A 268 26.47 -12.70 -12.77
N GLU A 269 26.37 -11.42 -12.44
CA GLU A 269 27.51 -10.49 -12.54
C GLU A 269 28.67 -10.94 -11.65
N ALA A 270 28.41 -11.26 -10.39
CA ALA A 270 29.41 -11.74 -9.45
C ALA A 270 30.05 -13.08 -9.89
N LEU A 271 29.28 -14.00 -10.46
CA LEU A 271 29.81 -15.26 -10.99
C LEU A 271 30.70 -15.05 -12.22
N ARG A 272 30.34 -14.14 -13.14
CA ARG A 272 31.19 -13.81 -14.29
C ARG A 272 32.54 -13.26 -13.83
N ASP A 273 32.54 -12.40 -12.82
CA ASP A 273 33.78 -11.87 -12.23
C ASP A 273 34.66 -12.97 -11.60
N LEU A 274 34.05 -14.01 -11.04
CA LEU A 274 34.75 -15.18 -10.50
C LEU A 274 35.22 -16.15 -11.60
N GLY A 275 35.06 -15.79 -12.88
CA GLY A 275 35.52 -16.57 -14.02
C GLY A 275 34.58 -17.68 -14.46
N TYR A 276 33.35 -17.72 -13.93
CA TYR A 276 32.36 -18.69 -14.36
C TYR A 276 31.78 -18.36 -15.74
N GLN A 277 31.55 -19.40 -16.54
CA GLN A 277 30.87 -19.32 -17.82
C GLN A 277 29.38 -19.51 -17.62
N ILE A 278 28.64 -18.41 -17.76
CA ILE A 278 27.18 -18.39 -17.74
C ILE A 278 26.71 -18.53 -19.19
N GLY A 279 26.01 -19.62 -19.53
CA GLY A 279 25.41 -19.79 -20.85
C GLY A 279 24.27 -18.82 -21.12
N ASP A 280 23.82 -18.74 -22.37
CA ASP A 280 22.72 -17.84 -22.80
C ASP A 280 21.37 -18.15 -22.09
N GLU A 281 21.24 -19.32 -21.47
CA GLU A 281 20.08 -19.79 -20.71
C GLU A 281 20.13 -19.45 -19.20
N PHE A 282 20.77 -18.34 -18.81
CA PHE A 282 20.60 -17.77 -17.47
C PHE A 282 19.22 -17.12 -17.32
N VAL A 283 18.15 -17.89 -17.49
CA VAL A 283 16.78 -17.41 -17.49
C VAL A 283 15.95 -18.31 -16.59
N PRO A 284 16.00 -18.19 -15.25
CA PRO A 284 15.17 -18.97 -14.32
C PRO A 284 13.66 -18.82 -14.62
N SER A 285 13.13 -19.69 -15.48
CA SER A 285 11.73 -19.90 -15.80
C SER A 285 10.98 -20.46 -14.61
N ALA A 286 9.70 -20.10 -14.55
CA ALA A 286 8.80 -20.35 -13.44
C ALA A 286 8.40 -21.83 -13.23
N LEU A 287 8.87 -22.76 -14.07
CA LEU A 287 8.36 -24.13 -14.15
C LEU A 287 9.48 -25.19 -14.15
N GLU A 288 10.30 -25.24 -13.09
CA GLU A 288 11.43 -26.18 -12.92
C GLU A 288 12.68 -25.74 -13.69
N GLN A 289 13.57 -25.01 -13.03
CA GLN A 289 14.81 -24.56 -13.65
C GLN A 289 15.98 -24.46 -12.68
N ARG A 290 16.97 -25.29 -12.97
CA ARG A 290 18.25 -25.39 -12.31
C ARG A 290 19.24 -24.62 -13.16
N THR A 291 19.82 -23.53 -12.65
CA THR A 291 20.83 -22.79 -13.40
C THR A 291 22.18 -23.40 -13.09
N VAL A 292 22.75 -24.15 -14.03
CA VAL A 292 24.07 -24.75 -13.84
C VAL A 292 25.15 -23.88 -14.48
N VAL A 293 26.07 -23.40 -13.66
CA VAL A 293 27.16 -22.53 -14.10
C VAL A 293 28.47 -23.31 -14.07
N ARG A 294 29.23 -23.26 -15.17
CA ARG A 294 30.50 -24.01 -15.30
C ARG A 294 31.67 -23.11 -14.96
N THR A 295 32.73 -23.68 -14.40
CA THR A 295 34.00 -22.97 -14.19
C THR A 295 35.12 -23.63 -15.00
N PRO A 296 35.97 -22.85 -15.70
CA PRO A 296 37.12 -23.39 -16.41
C PRO A 296 38.19 -23.96 -15.45
N ASN A 297 38.17 -23.54 -14.17
CA ASN A 297 39.14 -23.97 -13.16
C ASN A 297 38.89 -25.39 -12.64
N LEU A 298 37.67 -25.92 -12.82
CA LEU A 298 37.31 -27.30 -12.43
C LEU A 298 36.60 -28.00 -13.62
N PRO A 299 37.36 -28.47 -14.62
CA PRO A 299 36.79 -29.15 -15.77
C PRO A 299 35.98 -30.38 -15.35
N GLY A 300 34.74 -30.48 -15.82
CA GLY A 300 33.84 -31.58 -15.46
C GLY A 300 32.97 -31.33 -14.23
N TYR A 301 33.05 -30.14 -13.62
CA TYR A 301 32.21 -29.72 -12.50
C TYR A 301 31.51 -28.39 -12.78
N GLY A 302 30.42 -28.12 -12.06
CA GLY A 302 29.64 -26.89 -12.13
C GLY A 302 28.86 -26.66 -10.85
N VAL A 303 28.10 -25.58 -10.83
CA VAL A 303 27.32 -25.15 -9.67
C VAL A 303 25.88 -24.92 -10.10
N GLU A 304 24.96 -25.63 -9.47
CA GLU A 304 23.53 -25.40 -9.58
C GLU A 304 23.11 -24.27 -8.61
N LEU A 305 22.43 -23.26 -9.14
CA LEU A 305 21.77 -22.20 -8.39
C LEU A 305 20.26 -22.33 -8.54
N ASP A 306 19.56 -22.49 -7.42
CA ASP A 306 18.09 -22.49 -7.32
C ASP A 306 17.60 -21.26 -6.54
N PHE A 307 16.90 -20.36 -7.22
CA PHE A 307 16.29 -19.16 -6.64
C PHE A 307 14.82 -19.42 -6.31
N GLN A 308 14.55 -19.83 -5.08
CA GLN A 308 13.21 -20.24 -4.64
C GLN A 308 12.25 -19.06 -4.49
N LYS A 309 11.32 -18.94 -5.44
CA LYS A 309 10.31 -17.86 -5.51
C LYS A 309 9.49 -17.70 -4.22
N LYS A 310 9.08 -18.80 -3.58
CA LYS A 310 8.19 -18.77 -2.40
C LYS A 310 8.92 -18.50 -1.08
N ARG A 311 10.22 -18.75 -1.01
CA ARG A 311 10.98 -18.74 0.25
C ARG A 311 12.05 -17.64 0.33
N ARG A 312 12.26 -16.85 -0.75
CA ARG A 312 13.36 -15.85 -0.85
C ARG A 312 14.72 -16.46 -0.48
N ARG A 313 14.97 -17.65 -1.04
CA ARG A 313 16.18 -18.43 -0.79
C ARG A 313 16.96 -18.66 -2.06
N LEU A 314 18.28 -18.65 -1.93
CA LEU A 314 19.24 -19.16 -2.89
C LEU A 314 19.79 -20.48 -2.34
N VAL A 315 19.54 -21.56 -3.06
CA VAL A 315 20.17 -22.86 -2.79
C VAL A 315 21.28 -23.07 -3.81
N THR A 316 22.43 -23.50 -3.32
CA THR A 316 23.62 -23.75 -4.14
C THR A 316 24.06 -25.20 -3.97
N GLU A 317 24.30 -25.88 -5.09
CA GLU A 317 24.70 -27.29 -5.08
C GLU A 317 25.81 -27.53 -6.10
N VAL A 318 26.80 -28.34 -5.74
CA VAL A 318 27.87 -28.74 -6.66
C VAL A 318 27.35 -29.85 -7.55
N VAL A 319 27.60 -29.70 -8.85
CA VAL A 319 27.20 -30.64 -9.89
C VAL A 319 28.45 -31.19 -10.57
N ALA A 320 28.44 -32.47 -10.89
CA ALA A 320 29.48 -33.09 -11.70
C ALA A 320 28.94 -33.70 -13.01
N TYR A 321 29.74 -33.54 -14.07
CA TYR A 321 29.53 -34.08 -15.41
C TYR A 321 30.42 -35.30 -15.70
N THR A 322 31.40 -35.56 -14.83
CA THR A 322 32.27 -36.74 -14.86
C THR A 322 31.90 -37.67 -13.70
N ALA A 323 32.45 -38.89 -13.67
CA ALA A 323 32.21 -39.88 -12.61
C ALA A 323 33.46 -40.09 -11.73
N ASP A 324 34.09 -39.00 -11.25
CA ASP A 324 35.32 -39.04 -10.45
C ASP A 324 35.07 -38.67 -8.97
N ARG A 325 34.96 -39.69 -8.11
CA ARG A 325 34.72 -39.51 -6.66
C ARG A 325 35.85 -38.79 -5.90
N ARG A 326 37.09 -38.80 -6.40
CA ARG A 326 38.17 -38.04 -5.74
C ARG A 326 38.13 -36.57 -6.13
N GLY A 327 37.66 -36.27 -7.34
CA GLY A 327 37.43 -34.90 -7.80
C GLY A 327 36.23 -34.23 -7.14
N ASP A 328 35.21 -34.99 -6.72
CA ASP A 328 34.03 -34.48 -6.03
C ASP A 328 34.38 -33.67 -4.76
N LEU A 329 35.17 -34.25 -3.84
CA LEU A 329 35.52 -33.59 -2.58
C LEU A 329 36.33 -32.31 -2.83
N ALA A 330 37.31 -32.37 -3.73
CA ALA A 330 38.11 -31.21 -4.09
C ALA A 330 37.28 -30.11 -4.77
N ALA A 331 36.27 -30.48 -5.56
CA ALA A 331 35.34 -29.54 -6.17
C ALA A 331 34.42 -28.88 -5.13
N GLU A 332 33.96 -29.62 -4.13
CA GLU A 332 33.16 -29.09 -3.01
C GLU A 332 33.96 -28.14 -2.11
N GLU A 333 35.22 -28.46 -1.80
CA GLU A 333 36.13 -27.60 -1.04
C GLU A 333 36.40 -26.28 -1.78
N ALA A 334 36.78 -26.35 -3.06
CA ALA A 334 37.01 -25.17 -3.90
C ALA A 334 35.72 -24.33 -4.07
N PHE A 335 34.55 -24.98 -4.10
CA PHE A 335 33.29 -24.26 -4.20
C PHE A 335 32.93 -23.53 -2.91
N CYS A 336 33.30 -24.05 -1.74
CA CYS A 336 33.11 -23.35 -0.48
C CYS A 336 33.85 -22.00 -0.46
N GLU A 337 35.10 -21.96 -0.94
CA GLU A 337 35.85 -20.69 -1.10
C GLU A 337 35.18 -19.76 -2.11
N HIS A 338 34.69 -20.29 -3.24
CA HIS A 338 33.95 -19.49 -4.23
C HIS A 338 32.61 -18.96 -3.72
N LEU A 339 31.92 -19.69 -2.83
CA LEU A 339 30.68 -19.23 -2.20
C LEU A 339 30.93 -18.06 -1.25
N GLU A 340 32.04 -18.09 -0.51
CA GLU A 340 32.45 -16.97 0.33
C GLU A 340 32.79 -15.74 -0.51
N ALA A 341 33.57 -15.93 -1.59
CA ALA A 341 33.89 -14.86 -2.53
C ALA A 341 32.64 -14.30 -3.26
N LEU A 342 31.67 -15.16 -3.58
CA LEU A 342 30.37 -14.76 -4.14
C LEU A 342 29.57 -13.92 -3.13
N ALA A 343 29.52 -14.35 -1.87
CA ALA A 343 28.84 -13.61 -0.81
C ALA A 343 29.49 -12.24 -0.56
N GLU A 344 30.83 -12.17 -0.59
CA GLU A 344 31.57 -10.91 -0.47
C GLU A 344 31.26 -9.96 -1.63
N LYS A 345 31.31 -10.46 -2.88
CA LYS A 345 30.97 -9.66 -4.09
C LYS A 345 29.53 -9.15 -4.09
N LEU A 346 28.61 -9.93 -3.54
CA LEU A 346 27.21 -9.55 -3.43
C LEU A 346 26.95 -8.55 -2.29
N GLY A 347 27.83 -8.44 -1.30
CA GLY A 347 27.57 -7.78 -0.01
C GLY A 347 27.07 -6.34 -0.10
N ASP A 348 27.48 -5.58 -1.11
CA ASP A 348 27.03 -4.19 -1.33
C ASP A 348 25.62 -4.09 -1.94
N ALA A 349 25.13 -5.17 -2.56
CA ALA A 349 23.88 -5.21 -3.31
C ALA A 349 22.81 -6.12 -2.67
N VAL A 350 23.24 -7.27 -2.16
CA VAL A 350 22.40 -8.36 -1.64
C VAL A 350 23.02 -8.89 -0.36
N ALA A 351 22.27 -8.83 0.74
CA ALA A 351 22.64 -9.51 1.97
C ALA A 351 22.22 -10.98 1.88
N LEU A 352 23.18 -11.90 2.04
CA LEU A 352 22.93 -13.33 2.16
C LEU A 352 22.99 -13.74 3.63
N THR A 353 21.96 -14.44 4.11
CA THR A 353 21.94 -15.03 5.45
C THR A 353 22.05 -16.54 5.31
N ARG A 354 23.17 -17.11 5.75
CA ARG A 354 23.42 -18.55 5.67
C ARG A 354 22.50 -19.29 6.65
N GLU A 355 21.62 -20.13 6.12
CA GLU A 355 20.61 -20.85 6.92
C GLU A 355 20.96 -22.33 7.09
N GLN A 356 21.65 -22.91 6.09
CA GLN A 356 22.07 -24.30 6.11
C GLN A 356 23.46 -24.44 5.51
N THR A 357 24.34 -25.14 6.23
CA THR A 357 25.69 -25.50 5.77
C THR A 357 25.80 -27.02 5.73
N ILE A 358 26.30 -27.54 4.61
CA ILE A 358 26.69 -28.95 4.46
C ILE A 358 28.22 -28.95 4.35
N GLU A 359 28.90 -29.76 5.16
CA GLU A 359 30.35 -29.92 5.05
C GLU A 359 30.72 -30.67 3.76
N PRO A 360 31.84 -30.34 3.11
CA PRO A 360 32.35 -31.12 1.97
C PRO A 360 32.42 -32.62 2.30
N GLY A 361 31.96 -33.45 1.37
CA GLY A 361 31.90 -34.92 1.48
C GLY A 361 30.74 -35.46 2.32
N ALA A 362 29.90 -34.61 2.93
CA ALA A 362 28.76 -35.05 3.73
C ALA A 362 27.51 -35.44 2.92
N ALA A 363 27.45 -35.03 1.64
CA ALA A 363 26.39 -35.40 0.70
C ALA A 363 26.99 -35.94 -0.60
N GLU A 364 26.23 -36.76 -1.35
CA GLU A 364 26.67 -37.21 -2.67
C GLU A 364 26.50 -36.06 -3.70
N VAL A 365 27.55 -35.77 -4.46
CA VAL A 365 27.51 -34.77 -5.55
C VAL A 365 26.48 -35.16 -6.60
N VAL A 366 25.62 -34.20 -6.96
CA VAL A 366 24.60 -34.39 -7.99
C VAL A 366 25.27 -34.57 -9.35
N ARG A 367 24.97 -35.70 -10.00
CA ARG A 367 25.44 -36.00 -11.35
C ARG A 367 24.40 -35.56 -12.37
N ILE A 368 24.80 -34.76 -13.35
CA ILE A 368 23.94 -34.38 -14.47
C ILE A 368 24.57 -34.91 -15.76
N SER A 369 23.75 -35.52 -16.62
CA SER A 369 24.18 -35.93 -17.96
C SER A 369 24.69 -34.70 -18.71
N ALA A 370 25.89 -34.77 -19.31
CA ALA A 370 26.44 -33.64 -20.04
C ALA A 370 25.44 -33.16 -21.10
N VAL A 371 24.88 -31.96 -20.93
CA VAL A 371 24.19 -31.26 -22.01
C VAL A 371 25.26 -30.96 -23.04
N GLU A 372 25.19 -31.64 -24.20
CA GLU A 372 26.03 -31.34 -25.36
C GLU A 372 25.93 -29.83 -25.61
N PRO A 373 27.06 -29.09 -25.69
CA PRO A 373 27.00 -27.70 -26.08
C PRO A 373 26.34 -27.63 -27.48
N VAL A 374 25.30 -26.80 -27.62
CA VAL A 374 24.52 -26.61 -28.87
C VAL A 374 25.42 -26.30 -30.07
N ALA A 375 26.65 -25.82 -29.84
CA ALA A 375 27.69 -25.68 -30.87
C ALA A 375 27.96 -26.98 -31.66
N ALA A 376 27.87 -28.16 -31.05
CA ALA A 376 28.05 -29.44 -31.73
C ALA A 376 26.82 -29.93 -32.51
N ALA A 377 25.63 -29.42 -32.17
CA ALA A 377 24.39 -29.76 -32.88
C ALA A 377 24.29 -29.01 -34.22
N VAL A 378 24.71 -27.75 -34.26
CA VAL A 378 24.71 -26.92 -35.47
C VAL A 378 25.73 -27.43 -36.51
N GLU A 379 26.91 -27.92 -36.09
CA GLU A 379 27.87 -28.53 -37.01
C GLU A 379 27.43 -29.89 -37.56
N ARG A 380 26.67 -30.69 -36.78
CA ARG A 380 26.10 -31.96 -37.26
C ARG A 380 24.92 -31.78 -38.23
N GLU A 381 24.20 -30.67 -38.11
CA GLU A 381 23.08 -30.34 -39.00
C GLU A 381 23.55 -29.60 -40.27
N ALA A 382 24.69 -28.90 -40.22
CA ALA A 382 25.36 -28.34 -41.40
C ALA A 382 26.15 -29.38 -42.22
N ALA A 383 26.41 -30.56 -41.66
CA ALA A 383 27.11 -31.68 -42.31
C ALA A 383 26.16 -32.77 -42.84
N ARG A 384 24.83 -32.58 -42.72
CA ARG A 384 23.78 -33.39 -43.36
C ARG A 384 23.14 -32.61 -44.48
#